data_AF-A0A839A4L4-F1
#
_entry.id   AF-A0A839A4L4-F1
#
_cell.length_a   1.000
_cell.length_b   1.000
_cell.length_c   1.000
_cell.angle_alpha   90.00
_cell.angle_beta   90.00
_cell.angle_gamma   90.00
#
_symmetry.space_group_name_H-M   'P 1'
#
loop_
_entity.id
_entity.type
_entity.pdbx_description
1 polymer ?
#
loop_
_entity_poly.entity_id
_entity_poly.type
_entity_poly.pdbx_seq_one_letter_code
_entity_poly.pdbx_strand_id
1 'polypeptide(L)'
;MSTLKPQYLQLQPSATDEKRWVAEITGDDPTFILSREFQPEIGPGVWAMYDGWYQIHGQTPGITPFQKEYVRVLDGKMTRRLDFRFVKEHVPQIKAAEPERKERLKHQIISVFNEIKAEVPHELVDEAIMQQQEDLDMVETSQELLGGLKVLLKQKDRIIKRYKEAVENFREEW
;
A
#
# COMPACT_ATOMS: atom_id res chain seq x y z
N MET A 1 -18.42 10.34 -3.18
CA MET A 1 -17.49 9.45 -2.47
C MET A 1 -16.93 8.46 -3.49
N SER A 2 -15.68 8.62 -3.91
CA SER A 2 -14.99 7.61 -4.71
C SER A 2 -14.90 6.34 -3.86
N THR A 3 -15.38 5.21 -4.38
CA THR A 3 -15.21 3.92 -3.73
C THR A 3 -13.72 3.61 -3.65
N LEU A 4 -13.19 3.38 -2.45
CA LEU A 4 -11.79 2.98 -2.16
C LEU A 4 -11.47 1.56 -2.67
N LYS A 5 -11.83 1.27 -3.92
CA LYS A 5 -11.59 -0.02 -4.55
C LYS A 5 -10.26 0.05 -5.31
N PRO A 6 -9.24 -0.72 -4.90
CA PRO A 6 -7.99 -0.76 -5.63
C PRO A 6 -8.17 -1.46 -6.98
N GLN A 7 -7.30 -1.10 -7.92
CA GLN A 7 -6.95 -1.94 -9.05
C GLN A 7 -5.67 -2.70 -8.72
N TYR A 8 -5.55 -3.93 -9.19
CA TYR A 8 -4.34 -4.72 -8.96
C TYR A 8 -3.42 -4.65 -10.17
N LEU A 9 -2.20 -4.19 -9.94
CA LEU A 9 -1.14 -4.19 -10.94
C LEU A 9 -0.20 -5.35 -10.67
N GLN A 10 -0.11 -6.26 -11.64
CA GLN A 10 0.88 -7.33 -11.63
C GLN A 10 2.08 -6.94 -12.48
N LEU A 11 3.26 -6.96 -11.85
CA LEU A 11 4.54 -6.69 -12.50
C LEU A 11 5.44 -7.91 -12.37
N GLN A 12 6.04 -8.27 -13.49
CA GLN A 12 7.16 -9.19 -13.58
C GLN A 12 8.44 -8.36 -13.77
N PRO A 13 9.59 -8.89 -13.32
CA PRO A 13 10.88 -8.39 -13.78
C PRO A 13 10.95 -8.42 -15.32
N SER A 14 11.68 -7.48 -15.90
CA SER A 14 11.94 -7.51 -17.34
C SER A 14 13.10 -8.46 -17.65
N ALA A 15 13.23 -8.89 -18.91
CA ALA A 15 14.35 -9.74 -19.33
C ALA A 15 15.74 -9.09 -19.13
N THR A 16 15.79 -7.76 -18.99
CA THR A 16 17.02 -6.96 -18.89
C THR A 16 17.19 -6.26 -17.55
N ASP A 17 16.19 -6.30 -16.68
CA ASP A 17 16.21 -5.66 -15.35
C ASP A 17 15.35 -6.49 -14.39
N GLU A 18 16.00 -7.04 -13.36
CA GLU A 18 15.36 -7.89 -12.34
C GLU A 18 14.44 -7.09 -11.40
N LYS A 19 14.50 -5.75 -11.46
CA LYS A 19 13.74 -4.90 -10.57
C LYS A 19 12.30 -4.76 -11.04
N ARG A 20 11.41 -4.68 -10.06
CA ARG A 20 10.03 -4.24 -10.21
C ARG A 20 9.64 -3.45 -8.97
N TRP A 21 8.92 -2.36 -9.16
CA TRP A 21 8.46 -1.53 -8.04
C TRP A 21 7.41 -0.53 -8.51
N VAL A 22 6.62 -0.10 -7.54
CA VAL A 22 5.68 1.01 -7.65
C VAL A 22 6.05 2.02 -6.58
N ALA A 23 6.20 3.29 -6.96
CA ALA A 23 6.35 4.39 -6.03
C ALA A 23 5.25 5.42 -6.28
N GLU A 24 4.53 5.80 -5.22
CA GLU A 24 3.58 6.91 -5.28
C GLU A 24 4.34 8.23 -5.16
N ILE A 25 3.98 9.21 -5.99
CA ILE A 25 4.46 10.58 -5.86
C ILE A 25 3.61 11.27 -4.80
N THR A 26 4.25 11.79 -3.76
CA THR A 26 3.54 12.35 -2.58
C THR A 26 3.72 13.86 -2.40
N GLY A 27 4.68 14.46 -3.09
CA GLY A 27 4.90 15.90 -3.05
C GLY A 27 6.26 16.31 -3.60
N ASP A 28 6.79 17.40 -3.06
CA ASP A 28 8.10 17.93 -3.42
C ASP A 28 9.22 17.18 -2.68
N ASP A 29 10.36 17.01 -3.34
CA ASP A 29 11.63 16.63 -2.70
C ASP A 29 12.68 17.70 -3.02
N PRO A 30 13.37 18.27 -2.02
CA PRO A 30 14.33 19.35 -2.25
C PRO A 30 15.56 18.92 -3.06
N THR A 31 15.87 17.62 -3.10
CA THR A 31 17.02 17.04 -3.81
C THR A 31 16.61 16.47 -5.17
N PHE A 32 15.46 15.79 -5.23
CA PHE A 32 15.02 15.01 -6.39
C PHE A 32 13.80 15.61 -7.09
N ILE A 33 13.34 16.78 -6.68
CA ILE A 33 12.16 17.53 -7.16
C ILE A 33 10.83 16.85 -6.77
N LEU A 34 10.73 15.53 -6.88
CA LEU A 34 9.53 14.76 -6.53
C LEU A 34 9.82 13.78 -5.39
N SER A 35 9.04 13.88 -4.32
CA SER A 35 9.03 12.88 -3.24
C SER A 35 8.33 11.62 -3.72
N ARG A 36 8.91 10.47 -3.35
CA ARG A 36 8.49 9.15 -3.82
C ARG A 36 8.43 8.18 -2.66
N GLU A 37 7.26 7.60 -2.48
CA GLU A 37 7.00 6.61 -1.46
C GLU A 37 6.77 5.24 -2.11
N PHE A 38 7.74 4.33 -1.95
CA PHE A 38 7.65 2.97 -2.48
C PHE A 38 6.51 2.21 -1.82
N GLN A 39 5.60 1.68 -2.63
CA GLN A 39 4.43 0.96 -2.17
C GLN A 39 4.79 -0.52 -1.91
N PRO A 40 4.30 -1.13 -0.82
CA PRO A 40 4.54 -2.55 -0.56
C PRO A 40 3.83 -3.43 -1.59
N GLU A 41 4.44 -4.58 -1.90
CA GLU A 41 3.75 -5.68 -2.55
C GLU A 41 2.67 -6.23 -1.59
N ILE A 42 1.44 -6.42 -2.07
CA ILE A 42 0.37 -7.11 -1.30
C ILE A 42 0.47 -8.63 -1.43
N GLY A 43 1.23 -9.07 -2.43
CA GLY A 43 1.60 -10.45 -2.73
C GLY A 43 2.71 -10.42 -3.79
N PRO A 44 3.39 -11.55 -4.07
CA PRO A 44 4.56 -11.57 -4.94
C PRO A 44 4.29 -10.95 -6.33
N GLY A 45 4.90 -9.78 -6.57
CA GLY A 45 4.76 -9.02 -7.82
C GLY A 45 3.41 -8.34 -8.03
N VAL A 46 2.60 -8.16 -6.98
CA VAL A 46 1.27 -7.54 -7.04
C VAL A 46 1.21 -6.31 -6.15
N TRP A 47 0.73 -5.20 -6.72
CA TRP A 47 0.48 -3.95 -6.01
C TRP A 47 -0.99 -3.56 -6.08
N ALA A 48 -1.53 -3.05 -4.97
CA ALA A 48 -2.80 -2.35 -4.96
C ALA A 48 -2.60 -0.90 -5.42
N MET A 49 -3.22 -0.55 -6.54
CA MET A 49 -3.19 0.78 -7.17
C MET A 49 -4.48 1.51 -6.85
N TYR A 50 -4.35 2.73 -6.34
CA TYR A 50 -5.46 3.62 -6.04
C TYR A 50 -5.32 4.89 -6.85
N ASP A 51 -6.29 5.78 -6.76
CA ASP A 51 -6.18 7.10 -7.38
C ASP A 51 -4.98 7.84 -6.82
N GLY A 52 -4.16 8.37 -7.74
CA GLY A 52 -2.87 8.94 -7.39
C GLY A 52 -1.92 9.05 -8.57
N TRP A 53 -0.71 9.49 -8.26
CA TRP A 53 0.37 9.67 -9.22
C TRP A 53 1.49 8.72 -8.84
N TYR A 54 2.04 8.03 -9.82
CA TYR A 54 3.02 6.98 -9.57
C TYR A 54 4.18 7.06 -10.55
N GLN A 55 5.32 6.54 -10.10
CA GLN A 55 6.40 6.10 -10.96
C GLN A 55 6.48 4.57 -10.87
N ILE A 56 6.50 3.91 -12.02
CA ILE A 56 6.43 2.45 -12.10
C ILE A 56 7.61 1.91 -12.89
N HIS A 57 8.16 0.78 -12.44
CA HIS A 57 9.18 0.04 -13.16
C HIS A 57 8.86 -1.45 -13.12
N GLY A 58 8.93 -2.11 -14.27
CA GLY A 58 8.63 -3.54 -14.43
C GLY A 58 7.88 -3.84 -15.73
N GLN A 59 7.37 -5.07 -15.85
CA GLN A 59 6.71 -5.54 -17.06
C GLN A 59 5.37 -6.21 -16.75
N THR A 60 4.34 -5.91 -17.53
CA THR A 60 3.08 -6.65 -17.54
C THR A 60 2.93 -7.37 -18.89
N PRO A 61 2.59 -8.67 -18.92
CA PRO A 61 2.41 -9.39 -20.18
C PRO A 61 1.45 -8.69 -21.15
N GLY A 62 1.81 -8.63 -22.43
CA GLY A 62 1.00 -7.99 -23.47
C GLY A 62 1.01 -6.45 -23.46
N ILE A 63 1.78 -5.82 -22.57
CA ILE A 63 1.85 -4.37 -22.41
C ILE A 63 3.32 -3.90 -22.57
N THR A 64 3.54 -2.72 -23.17
CA THR A 64 4.89 -2.13 -23.22
C THR A 64 5.46 -1.99 -21.80
N PRO A 65 6.70 -2.41 -21.52
CA PRO A 65 7.29 -2.32 -20.19
C PRO A 65 7.28 -0.91 -19.60
N PHE A 66 7.15 -0.83 -18.28
CA PHE A 66 7.31 0.40 -17.52
C PHE A 66 8.79 0.64 -17.24
N GLN A 67 9.38 1.70 -17.79
CA GLN A 67 10.78 2.07 -17.57
C GLN A 67 10.88 3.33 -16.73
N LYS A 68 10.66 3.21 -15.42
CA LYS A 68 10.59 4.37 -14.48
C LYS A 68 9.55 5.39 -14.96
N GLU A 69 8.45 4.86 -15.47
CA GLU A 69 7.43 5.60 -16.19
C GLU A 69 6.50 6.31 -15.22
N TYR A 70 6.21 7.59 -15.48
CA TYR A 70 5.20 8.31 -14.72
C TYR A 70 3.81 7.98 -15.23
N VAL A 71 2.90 7.68 -14.31
CA VAL A 71 1.52 7.34 -14.58
C VAL A 71 0.59 8.05 -13.60
N ARG A 72 -0.66 8.25 -14.02
CA ARG A 72 -1.73 8.71 -13.14
C ARG A 72 -2.82 7.66 -13.14
N VAL A 73 -3.28 7.29 -11.95
CA VAL A 73 -4.48 6.48 -11.77
C VAL A 73 -5.59 7.41 -11.31
N LEU A 74 -6.72 7.36 -11.99
CA LEU A 74 -7.92 8.11 -11.64
C LEU A 74 -9.16 7.32 -12.05
N ASP A 75 -10.13 7.19 -11.14
CA ASP A 75 -11.40 6.49 -11.39
C ASP A 75 -11.21 5.10 -12.00
N GLY A 76 -10.23 4.35 -11.48
CA GLY A 76 -9.97 3.00 -11.97
C GLY A 76 -9.32 2.95 -13.36
N LYS A 77 -8.73 4.04 -13.86
CA LYS A 77 -8.02 4.08 -15.15
C LYS A 77 -6.61 4.60 -14.99
N MET A 78 -5.66 3.91 -15.63
CA MET A 78 -4.25 4.32 -15.64
C MET A 78 -3.92 5.07 -16.95
N THR A 79 -3.57 6.34 -16.83
CA THR A 79 -2.96 7.14 -17.89
C THR A 79 -1.45 7.02 -17.81
N ARG A 80 -0.83 6.62 -18.92
CA ARG A 80 0.57 6.21 -19.02
C ARG A 80 1.44 7.25 -19.75
N ARG A 81 2.76 7.07 -19.65
CA ARG A 81 3.79 7.87 -20.33
C ARG A 81 3.66 9.37 -20.10
N LEU A 82 3.36 9.74 -18.85
CA LEU A 82 3.27 11.16 -18.48
C LEU A 82 4.66 11.78 -18.47
N ASP A 83 4.76 12.99 -19.00
CA ASP A 83 6.00 13.75 -18.97
C ASP A 83 6.32 14.22 -17.54
N PHE A 84 7.61 14.28 -17.21
CA PHE A 84 8.05 14.75 -15.89
C PHE A 84 7.56 16.18 -15.58
N ARG A 85 7.59 17.10 -16.55
CA ARG A 85 7.13 18.48 -16.35
C ARG A 85 5.64 18.51 -16.07
N PHE A 86 4.87 17.67 -16.77
CA PHE A 86 3.43 17.53 -16.53
C PHE A 86 3.14 17.06 -15.10
N VAL A 87 3.86 16.04 -14.61
CA VAL A 87 3.71 15.59 -13.21
C VAL A 87 4.08 16.69 -12.23
N LYS A 88 5.18 17.41 -12.50
CA LYS A 88 5.66 18.51 -11.65
C LYS A 88 4.64 19.64 -11.51
N GLU A 89 3.95 19.99 -12.60
CA GLU A 89 2.89 21.01 -12.58
C GLU A 89 1.71 20.63 -11.67
N HIS A 90 1.51 19.32 -11.42
CA HIS A 90 0.43 18.81 -10.58
C HIS A 90 0.83 18.56 -9.12
N VAL A 91 2.06 18.89 -8.71
CA VAL A 91 2.49 18.71 -7.31
C VAL A 91 1.57 19.38 -6.28
N PRO A 92 1.01 20.59 -6.51
CA PRO A 92 0.01 21.16 -5.59
C PRO A 92 -1.20 20.24 -5.38
N GLN A 93 -1.71 19.61 -6.44
CA GLN A 93 -2.81 18.64 -6.35
C GLN A 93 -2.37 17.37 -5.60
N ILE A 94 -1.16 16.88 -5.86
CA ILE A 94 -0.61 15.68 -5.22
C ILE A 94 -0.51 15.86 -3.69
N LYS A 95 -0.11 17.04 -3.24
CA LYS A 95 0.00 17.40 -1.82
C LYS A 95 -1.38 17.59 -1.18
N ALA A 96 -2.31 18.19 -1.91
CA ALA A 96 -3.68 18.37 -1.45
C ALA A 96 -4.41 17.04 -1.20
N ALA A 97 -3.98 15.95 -1.86
CA ALA A 97 -4.54 14.62 -1.70
C ALA A 97 -4.01 13.82 -0.48
N GLU A 98 -3.26 14.46 0.43
CA GLU A 98 -2.73 13.83 1.65
C GLU A 98 -3.85 13.24 2.56
N PRO A 99 -4.97 13.94 2.82
CA PRO A 99 -6.05 13.38 3.64
C PRO A 99 -6.63 12.09 3.04
N GLU A 100 -6.88 12.06 1.73
CA GLU A 100 -7.39 10.88 1.02
C GLU A 100 -6.37 9.74 1.05
N ARG A 101 -5.07 10.06 0.94
CA ARG A 101 -3.98 9.09 1.07
C ARG A 101 -3.95 8.47 2.46
N LYS A 102 -4.11 9.27 3.53
CA LYS A 102 -4.19 8.76 4.91
C LYS A 102 -5.35 7.80 5.09
N GLU A 103 -6.55 8.22 4.70
CA GLU A 103 -7.76 7.39 4.84
C GLU A 103 -7.61 6.07 4.07
N ARG A 104 -7.10 6.12 2.84
CA ARG A 104 -6.78 4.92 2.06
C ARG A 104 -5.80 3.99 2.77
N LEU A 105 -4.74 4.52 3.38
CA LEU A 105 -3.75 3.68 4.07
C LEU A 105 -4.33 3.04 5.34
N LYS A 106 -5.16 3.76 6.10
CA LYS A 106 -5.92 3.17 7.22
C LYS A 106 -6.80 2.02 6.74
N HIS A 107 -7.55 2.23 5.66
CA HIS A 107 -8.38 1.17 5.06
C HIS A 107 -7.57 -0.07 4.64
N GLN A 108 -6.37 0.12 4.08
CA GLN A 108 -5.49 -1.00 3.74
C GLN A 108 -5.02 -1.76 5.00
N ILE A 109 -4.61 -1.05 6.04
CA ILE A 109 -4.20 -1.66 7.32
C ILE A 109 -5.36 -2.44 7.94
N ILE A 110 -6.55 -1.84 8.00
CA ILE A 110 -7.77 -2.49 8.50
C ILE A 110 -8.12 -3.74 7.69
N SER A 111 -7.95 -3.72 6.36
CA SER A 111 -8.15 -4.90 5.52
C SER A 111 -7.21 -6.04 5.92
N VAL A 112 -5.93 -5.74 6.16
CA VAL A 112 -4.96 -6.74 6.59
C VAL A 112 -5.28 -7.27 8.00
N PHE A 113 -5.73 -6.41 8.91
CA PHE A 113 -6.23 -6.85 10.21
C PHE A 113 -7.42 -7.79 10.09
N ASN A 114 -8.39 -7.50 9.22
CA ASN A 114 -9.53 -8.38 8.99
C ASN A 114 -9.12 -9.75 8.42
N GLU A 115 -8.09 -9.81 7.57
CA GLU A 115 -7.51 -11.09 7.13
C GLU A 115 -6.93 -11.88 8.30
N ILE A 116 -6.21 -11.22 9.22
CA ILE A 116 -5.66 -11.88 10.42
C ILE A 116 -6.79 -12.42 11.32
N LYS A 117 -7.86 -11.63 11.55
CA LYS A 117 -9.03 -12.05 12.31
C LYS A 117 -9.72 -13.27 11.69
N ALA A 118 -9.86 -13.28 10.37
CA ALA A 118 -10.47 -14.41 9.66
C ALA A 118 -9.63 -15.70 9.77
N GLU A 119 -8.31 -15.57 9.82
CA GLU A 119 -7.37 -16.69 9.99
C GLU A 119 -7.29 -17.22 11.42
N VAL A 120 -7.61 -16.38 12.42
CA VAL A 120 -7.63 -16.74 13.84
C VAL A 120 -8.90 -16.18 14.50
N PRO A 121 -10.08 -16.77 14.24
CA PRO A 121 -11.36 -16.25 14.71
C PRO A 121 -11.53 -16.51 16.22
N HIS A 122 -11.01 -15.60 17.06
CA HIS A 122 -11.03 -15.72 18.51
C HIS A 122 -11.12 -14.35 19.19
N GLU A 123 -11.88 -14.25 20.29
CA GLU A 123 -12.15 -13.01 21.02
C GLU A 123 -10.86 -12.26 21.44
N LEU A 124 -9.88 -12.96 21.99
CA LEU A 124 -8.55 -12.40 22.31
C LEU A 124 -7.87 -11.70 21.12
N VAL A 125 -8.04 -12.22 19.90
CA VAL A 125 -7.45 -11.64 18.68
C VAL A 125 -8.27 -10.42 18.25
N ASP A 126 -9.59 -10.50 18.37
CA ASP A 126 -10.50 -9.40 18.07
C ASP A 126 -10.21 -8.17 18.94
N GLU A 127 -10.08 -8.34 20.26
CA GLU A 127 -9.76 -7.25 21.19
C GLU A 127 -8.39 -6.62 20.88
N ALA A 128 -7.36 -7.45 20.68
CA ALA A 128 -6.01 -6.98 20.39
C ALA A 128 -5.92 -6.20 19.07
N ILE A 129 -6.73 -6.56 18.08
CA ILE A 129 -6.82 -5.86 16.80
C ILE A 129 -7.67 -4.59 16.91
N MET A 130 -8.76 -4.60 17.68
CA MET A 130 -9.57 -3.41 17.93
C MET A 130 -8.74 -2.29 18.55
N GLN A 131 -7.90 -2.59 19.55
CA GLN A 131 -7.01 -1.60 20.15
C GLN A 131 -6.06 -0.97 19.11
N GLN A 132 -5.48 -1.79 18.23
CA GLN A 132 -4.60 -1.30 17.16
C GLN A 132 -5.34 -0.48 16.11
N GLN A 133 -6.62 -0.74 15.87
CA GLN A 133 -7.45 0.05 14.95
C GLN A 133 -7.73 1.44 15.52
N GLU A 134 -8.00 1.55 16.82
CA GLU A 134 -8.17 2.84 17.50
C GLU A 134 -6.90 3.70 17.43
N ASP A 135 -5.74 3.08 17.54
CA ASP A 135 -4.45 3.77 17.44
C ASP A 135 -4.19 4.38 16.04
N LEU A 136 -4.84 3.88 14.98
CA LEU A 136 -4.67 4.40 13.61
C LEU A 136 -5.16 5.83 13.45
N ASP A 137 -6.16 6.25 14.22
CA ASP A 137 -6.69 7.60 14.17
C ASP A 137 -5.76 8.63 14.80
N MET A 138 -4.83 8.17 15.64
CA MET A 138 -3.80 9.00 16.27
C MET A 138 -2.59 9.25 15.35
N VAL A 139 -2.50 8.58 14.20
CA VAL A 139 -1.37 8.73 13.28
C VAL A 139 -1.50 10.01 12.43
N GLU A 140 -0.47 10.85 12.49
CA GLU A 140 -0.51 12.20 11.94
C GLU A 140 -0.22 12.23 10.43
N THR A 141 0.64 11.33 9.93
CA THR A 141 1.14 11.39 8.54
C THR A 141 0.83 10.13 7.72
N SER A 142 0.68 10.27 6.40
CA SER A 142 0.59 9.10 5.52
C SER A 142 1.88 8.28 5.48
N GLN A 143 3.03 8.91 5.72
CA GLN A 143 4.33 8.22 5.70
C GLN A 143 4.44 7.20 6.85
N GLU A 144 4.00 7.58 8.05
CA GLU A 144 3.94 6.68 9.21
C GLU A 144 2.97 5.51 8.96
N LEU A 145 1.78 5.79 8.43
CA LEU A 145 0.81 4.75 8.05
C LEU A 145 1.38 3.79 7.01
N LEU A 146 2.08 4.30 5.99
CA LEU A 146 2.73 3.47 4.98
C LEU A 146 3.85 2.62 5.59
N GLY A 147 4.62 3.17 6.52
CA GLY A 147 5.62 2.44 7.30
C GLY A 147 4.99 1.28 8.08
N GLY A 148 3.89 1.56 8.80
CA GLY A 148 3.11 0.57 9.52
C GLY A 148 2.58 -0.55 8.60
N LEU A 149 1.98 -0.17 7.47
CA LEU A 149 1.48 -1.13 6.47
C LEU A 149 2.59 -2.05 5.94
N LYS A 150 3.76 -1.51 5.62
CA LYS A 150 4.93 -2.30 5.16
C LYS A 150 5.36 -3.33 6.20
N VAL A 151 5.42 -2.93 7.47
CA VAL A 151 5.79 -3.82 8.57
C VAL A 151 4.72 -4.88 8.77
N LEU A 152 3.44 -4.50 8.77
CA LEU A 152 2.32 -5.40 8.95
C LEU A 152 2.27 -6.47 7.86
N LEU A 153 2.37 -6.09 6.59
CA LEU A 153 2.37 -7.03 5.46
C LEU A 153 3.55 -8.02 5.56
N LYS A 154 4.75 -7.54 5.92
CA LYS A 154 5.93 -8.39 6.08
C LYS A 154 5.81 -9.36 7.26
N GLN A 155 5.11 -8.98 8.32
CA GLN A 155 5.01 -9.77 9.55
C GLN A 155 3.70 -10.56 9.66
N LYS A 156 2.76 -10.41 8.72
CA LYS A 156 1.40 -10.98 8.77
C LYS A 156 1.39 -12.46 9.17
N ASP A 157 2.14 -13.30 8.47
CA ASP A 157 2.16 -14.74 8.72
C ASP A 157 2.73 -15.08 10.11
N ARG A 158 3.72 -14.31 10.57
CA ARG A 158 4.29 -14.46 11.92
C ARG A 158 3.29 -14.05 12.99
N ILE A 159 2.54 -12.98 12.76
CA ILE A 159 1.48 -12.50 13.67
C ILE A 159 0.38 -13.56 13.77
N ILE A 160 -0.10 -14.08 12.63
CA ILE A 160 -1.09 -15.17 12.59
C ILE A 160 -0.60 -16.37 13.38
N LYS A 161 0.65 -16.81 13.16
CA LYS A 161 1.22 -17.95 13.89
C LYS A 161 1.23 -17.72 15.41
N ARG A 162 1.65 -16.54 15.86
CA ARG A 162 1.67 -16.18 17.29
C ARG A 162 0.28 -16.18 17.91
N TYR A 163 -0.72 -15.67 17.18
CA TYR A 163 -2.10 -15.70 17.68
C TYR A 163 -2.65 -17.12 17.74
N LYS A 164 -2.36 -17.98 16.76
CA LYS A 164 -2.73 -19.41 16.82
C LYS A 164 -2.12 -20.09 18.06
N GLU A 165 -0.83 -19.88 18.31
CA GLU A 165 -0.14 -20.40 19.52
C GLU A 165 -0.76 -19.85 20.82
N ALA A 166 -1.08 -18.56 20.89
CA ALA A 166 -1.69 -17.96 22.09
C ALA A 166 -3.09 -18.51 22.38
N VAL A 167 -3.90 -18.73 21.33
CA VAL A 167 -5.25 -19.32 21.45
C VAL A 167 -5.18 -20.79 21.87
N GLU A 168 -4.21 -21.56 21.36
CA GLU A 168 -3.98 -22.94 21.79
C GLU A 168 -3.64 -23.00 23.28
N ASN A 169 -2.68 -22.19 23.74
CA ASN A 169 -2.31 -22.14 25.17
C ASN A 169 -3.48 -21.70 26.05
N PHE A 170 -4.29 -20.73 25.62
CA PHE A 170 -5.48 -20.31 26.35
C PHE A 170 -6.49 -21.46 26.51
N ARG A 171 -6.58 -22.38 25.56
CA ARG A 171 -7.45 -23.57 25.68
C ARG A 171 -6.89 -24.64 26.61
N GLU A 172 -5.57 -24.68 26.83
CA GLU A 172 -4.94 -25.65 27.74
C GLU A 172 -4.98 -25.19 29.20
N GLU A 173 -5.09 -23.88 29.45
CA GLU A 173 -5.19 -23.29 30.78
C GLU A 173 -6.62 -23.31 31.38
N TRP A 174 -7.64 -23.65 30.58
CA TRP A 174 -9.06 -23.73 30.96
C TRP A 174 -9.60 -25.16 30.81
#